data_AF-A0A7C1YM28-F1
#
_entry.id   AF-A0A7C1YM28-F1
#
_cell.length_a   1.000
_cell.length_b   1.000
_cell.length_c   1.000
_cell.angle_alpha   90.00
_cell.angle_beta   90.00
_cell.angle_gamma   90.00
#
_symmetry.space_group_name_H-M   'P 1'
#
loop_
_entity.id
_entity.type
_entity.pdbx_description
1 polymer ?
#
loop_
_entity_poly.entity_id
_entity_poly.type
_entity_poly.pdbx_seq_one_letter_code
_entity_poly.pdbx_strand_id
1 'polypeptide(L)'
;MLFDIDAIRQAAGNPNGTVQLNLPSPSTIERLPDPKRILHDLLRNATELGARRRGRFDTNAAVQLVPKYTEDFSPLRRLPAFVALEEAVNETVESQGWGCSGQRHE
;
A
#
# COMPACT_ATOMS: atom_id res chain seq x y z
N MET A 1 1.09 -2.84 -0.97
CA MET A 1 -0.27 -2.29 -1.09
C MET A 1 -0.84 -2.72 -2.42
N LEU A 2 -1.74 -3.71 -2.42
CA LEU A 2 -2.32 -4.33 -3.62
C LEU A 2 -3.83 -4.07 -3.70
N PHE A 3 -4.27 -2.86 -3.34
CA PHE A 3 -5.70 -2.53 -3.23
C PHE A 3 -6.08 -1.16 -3.79
N ASP A 4 -5.09 -0.31 -4.11
CA ASP A 4 -5.30 1.06 -4.59
C ASP A 4 -4.60 1.23 -5.94
N ILE A 5 -5.39 1.34 -7.01
CA ILE A 5 -4.90 1.51 -8.39
C ILE A 5 -4.25 2.87 -8.55
N ASP A 6 -4.88 3.92 -8.01
CA ASP A 6 -4.46 5.31 -8.23
C ASP A 6 -3.14 5.57 -7.52
N ALA A 7 -2.97 5.07 -6.30
CA ALA A 7 -1.70 5.13 -5.58
C ALA A 7 -0.57 4.38 -6.31
N ILE A 8 -0.87 3.24 -6.95
CA ILE A 8 0.10 2.49 -7.77
C ILE A 8 0.49 3.29 -9.03
N ARG A 9 -0.46 3.93 -9.70
CA ARG A 9 -0.20 4.80 -10.86
C ARG A 9 0.66 6.00 -10.50
N GLN A 10 0.36 6.65 -9.38
CA GLN A 10 1.13 7.76 -8.86
C GLN A 10 2.56 7.34 -8.49
N ALA A 11 2.71 6.22 -7.77
CA ALA A 11 4.02 5.68 -7.42
C ALA A 11 4.84 5.22 -8.64
N ALA A 12 4.18 4.81 -9.73
CA ALA A 12 4.83 4.49 -10.99
C ALA A 12 5.24 5.72 -11.81
N GLY A 13 4.86 6.93 -11.37
CA GLY A 13 5.12 8.18 -12.09
C GLY A 13 4.26 8.36 -13.34
N ASN A 14 3.13 7.63 -13.43
CA ASN A 14 2.20 7.70 -14.55
C ASN A 14 0.73 7.74 -14.05
N PRO A 15 0.31 8.85 -13.41
CA PRO A 15 -1.06 9.00 -12.88
C PRO A 15 -2.14 8.77 -13.94
N ASN A 16 -1.90 9.27 -15.15
CA ASN A 16 -2.87 9.23 -16.26
C ASN A 16 -2.70 7.98 -17.14
N GLY A 17 -2.02 6.94 -16.64
CA GLY A 17 -1.85 5.70 -17.39
C GLY A 17 -3.19 5.08 -17.78
N THR A 18 -3.22 4.40 -18.92
CA THR A 18 -4.40 3.76 -19.50
C THR A 18 -4.32 2.23 -19.43
N VAL A 19 -3.17 1.66 -19.09
CA VAL A 19 -2.97 0.22 -18.95
C VAL A 19 -3.92 -0.35 -17.91
N GLN A 20 -4.55 -1.48 -18.21
CA GLN A 20 -5.40 -2.16 -17.26
C GLN A 20 -4.54 -2.83 -16.17
N LEU A 21 -4.71 -2.39 -14.93
CA LEU A 21 -4.04 -2.97 -13.76
C LEU A 21 -5.02 -3.90 -13.05
N ASN A 22 -4.81 -5.21 -13.21
CA ASN A 22 -5.65 -6.23 -12.59
C ASN A 22 -5.20 -6.45 -11.14
N LEU A 23 -5.79 -5.69 -10.21
CA LEU A 23 -5.55 -5.91 -8.79
C LEU A 23 -6.21 -7.21 -8.30
N PRO A 24 -5.53 -7.97 -7.43
CA PRO A 24 -6.18 -9.07 -6.72
C PRO A 24 -7.25 -8.51 -5.78
N SER A 25 -8.29 -9.30 -5.52
CA SER A 25 -9.29 -8.95 -4.50
C SER A 25 -8.61 -8.84 -3.13
N PRO A 26 -8.98 -7.85 -2.28
CA PRO A 26 -8.42 -7.70 -0.94
C PRO A 26 -8.42 -9.02 -0.15
N SER A 27 -9.53 -9.76 -0.16
CA SER A 27 -9.68 -11.02 0.55
C SER A 27 -8.78 -12.17 0.04
N THR A 28 -8.16 -12.00 -1.13
CA THR A 28 -7.20 -12.98 -1.70
C THR A 28 -5.75 -12.63 -1.43
N ILE A 29 -5.45 -11.38 -1.05
CA ILE A 29 -4.07 -10.87 -0.89
C ILE A 29 -3.28 -11.73 0.10
N GLU A 30 -3.86 -12.11 1.23
CA GLU A 30 -3.22 -12.93 2.26
C GLU A 30 -2.94 -14.38 1.81
N ARG A 31 -3.65 -14.87 0.79
CA ARG A 31 -3.46 -16.21 0.23
C ARG A 31 -2.52 -16.23 -0.97
N LEU A 32 -2.06 -15.07 -1.43
CA LEU A 32 -1.14 -15.03 -2.56
C LEU A 32 0.21 -15.61 -2.16
N PRO A 33 0.81 -16.49 -2.98
CA PRO A 33 2.10 -17.09 -2.67
C PRO A 33 3.24 -16.05 -2.68
N ASP A 34 3.10 -14.98 -3.48
CA ASP A 34 4.09 -13.90 -3.54
C ASP A 34 3.45 -12.54 -3.87
N PRO A 35 2.84 -11.86 -2.87
CA PRO A 35 2.19 -10.57 -3.07
C PRO A 35 3.19 -9.44 -3.38
N LYS A 36 4.46 -9.56 -2.97
CA LYS A 36 5.49 -8.55 -3.25
C LYS A 36 5.85 -8.54 -4.73
N ARG A 37 6.05 -9.72 -5.33
CA ARG A 37 6.30 -9.84 -6.77
C ARG A 37 5.14 -9.28 -7.59
N ILE A 38 3.90 -9.59 -7.21
CA ILE A 38 2.71 -9.05 -7.89
C ILE A 38 2.69 -7.52 -7.85
N LEU A 39 3.04 -6.92 -6.69
CA LEU A 39 3.14 -5.47 -6.58
C LEU A 39 4.22 -4.87 -7.49
N HIS A 40 5.39 -5.53 -7.56
CA HIS A 40 6.47 -5.09 -8.43
C HIS A 40 6.06 -5.14 -9.91
N ASP A 41 5.36 -6.19 -10.32
CA ASP A 41 4.87 -6.34 -11.70
C ASP A 41 3.81 -5.28 -12.03
N LEU A 42 2.89 -5.01 -11.11
CA LEU A 42 1.88 -3.94 -11.28
C LEU A 42 2.53 -2.57 -11.41
N LEU A 43 3.49 -2.23 -10.55
CA LEU A 43 4.22 -0.96 -10.62
C LEU A 43 4.98 -0.83 -11.95
N ARG A 44 5.67 -1.88 -12.40
CA ARG A 44 6.36 -1.88 -13.69
C ARG A 44 5.41 -1.69 -14.87
N ASN A 45 4.27 -2.36 -14.83
CA ASN A 45 3.26 -2.25 -15.89
C ASN A 45 2.62 -0.86 -15.90
N ALA A 46 2.32 -0.30 -14.73
CA ALA A 46 1.76 1.05 -14.57
C ALA A 46 2.63 2.16 -15.19
N THR A 47 3.95 1.97 -15.26
CA THR A 47 4.84 2.93 -15.93
C THR A 47 4.56 3.09 -17.43
N GLU A 48 3.98 2.07 -18.07
CA GLU A 48 3.79 1.98 -19.54
C GLU A 48 5.07 2.15 -20.38
N LEU A 49 6.23 2.11 -19.74
CA LEU A 49 7.51 2.27 -20.42
C LEU A 49 7.86 1.03 -21.25
N GLY A 50 8.60 1.23 -22.35
CA GLY A 50 9.16 0.13 -23.13
C GLY A 50 10.15 -0.73 -22.32
N ALA A 51 10.34 -1.99 -22.74
CA ALA A 51 11.05 -3.03 -21.98
C ALA A 51 12.40 -2.57 -21.37
N ARG A 52 13.21 -1.84 -22.14
CA ARG A 52 14.54 -1.35 -21.70
C ARG A 52 14.45 -0.31 -20.57
N ARG A 53 13.48 0.60 -20.63
CA ARG A 53 13.26 1.62 -19.58
C ARG A 53 12.55 1.01 -18.37
N ARG A 54 11.62 0.08 -18.61
CA ARG A 54 10.93 -0.69 -17.56
C ARG A 54 11.89 -1.52 -16.71
N GLY A 55 12.94 -2.08 -17.31
CA GLY A 55 13.98 -2.81 -16.57
C GLY A 55 14.86 -1.93 -15.67
N ARG A 56 14.91 -0.61 -15.91
CA ARG A 56 15.65 0.36 -15.07
C ARG A 56 14.76 1.04 -14.02
N PHE A 57 13.46 0.76 -14.01
CA PHE A 57 12.54 1.34 -13.06
C PHE A 57 12.80 0.76 -11.66
N ASP A 58 13.04 1.64 -10.70
CA ASP A 58 13.27 1.26 -9.31
C ASP A 58 11.95 0.93 -8.62
N THR A 59 11.57 -0.35 -8.68
CA THR A 59 10.38 -0.86 -8.02
C THR A 59 10.46 -0.72 -6.50
N ASN A 60 11.65 -0.81 -5.91
CA ASN A 60 11.78 -0.77 -4.46
C ASN A 60 11.48 0.63 -3.92
N ALA A 61 11.99 1.67 -4.60
CA ALA A 61 11.64 3.05 -4.29
C ALA A 61 10.14 3.30 -4.50
N ALA A 62 9.58 2.82 -5.60
CA ALA A 62 8.15 3.00 -5.90
C ALA A 62 7.23 2.32 -4.87
N VAL A 63 7.59 1.13 -4.36
CA VAL A 63 6.83 0.46 -3.29
C VAL A 63 6.72 1.34 -2.04
N GLN A 64 7.77 2.08 -1.68
CA GLN A 64 7.76 3.00 -0.54
C GLN A 64 6.93 4.27 -0.79
N LEU A 65 6.64 4.59 -2.05
CA LEU A 65 5.81 5.74 -2.42
C LEU A 65 4.32 5.40 -2.41
N VAL A 66 3.91 4.15 -2.65
CA VAL A 66 2.48 3.78 -2.69
C VAL A 66 1.71 4.23 -1.44
N PRO A 67 2.19 3.99 -0.20
CA PRO A 67 1.48 4.46 1.00
C PRO A 67 1.35 5.98 1.08
N LYS A 68 2.27 6.73 0.47
CA LYS A 68 2.23 8.21 0.48
C LYS A 68 1.13 8.77 -0.41
N TYR A 69 0.69 8.00 -1.40
CA TYR A 69 -0.39 8.36 -2.32
C TYR A 69 -1.70 7.67 -2.00
N THR A 70 -1.72 6.80 -0.99
CA THR A 70 -2.96 6.15 -0.54
C THR A 70 -3.63 7.07 0.47
N GLU A 71 -4.80 7.60 0.12
CA GLU A 71 -5.56 8.50 1.00
C GLU A 71 -6.40 7.71 2.02
N ASP A 72 -6.92 6.54 1.63
CA ASP A 72 -7.79 5.72 2.45
C ASP A 72 -7.25 4.29 2.62
N PHE A 73 -6.93 3.94 3.87
CA PHE A 73 -6.52 2.59 4.27
C PHE A 73 -7.68 1.73 4.76
N SER A 74 -8.91 2.26 4.83
CA SER A 74 -10.09 1.51 5.27
C SER A 74 -10.31 0.17 4.54
N PRO A 75 -9.99 0.01 3.24
CA PRO A 75 -10.08 -1.29 2.57
C PRO A 75 -9.22 -2.40 3.22
N LEU A 76 -8.13 -2.03 3.91
CA LEU A 76 -7.26 -2.97 4.61
C LEU A 76 -7.90 -3.55 5.87
N ARG A 77 -8.90 -2.90 6.47
CA ARG A 77 -9.63 -3.42 7.64
C ARG A 77 -10.42 -4.70 7.36
N ARG A 78 -10.50 -5.13 6.09
CA ARG A 78 -11.06 -6.43 5.69
C ARG A 78 -10.05 -7.57 5.84
N LEU A 79 -8.78 -7.27 6.08
CA LEU A 79 -7.70 -8.23 6.24
C LEU A 79 -7.54 -8.58 7.71
N PRO A 80 -7.73 -9.86 8.12
CA PRO A 80 -7.50 -10.29 9.49
C PRO A 80 -6.14 -9.88 10.04
N ALA A 81 -5.07 -9.97 9.24
CA ALA A 81 -3.73 -9.58 9.68
C ALA A 81 -3.60 -8.08 9.96
N PHE A 82 -4.35 -7.24 9.24
CA PHE A 82 -4.34 -5.79 9.45
C PHE A 82 -5.11 -5.42 10.72
N VAL A 83 -6.26 -6.05 10.95
CA VAL A 83 -7.05 -5.86 12.18
C VAL A 83 -6.24 -6.28 13.41
N ALA A 84 -5.59 -7.45 13.37
CA ALA A 84 -4.74 -7.92 14.46
C ALA A 84 -3.57 -6.95 14.75
N LEU A 85 -3.01 -6.32 13.70
CA LEU A 85 -1.99 -5.29 13.86
C LEU A 85 -2.55 -4.01 14.51
N GLU A 86 -3.71 -3.53 14.05
CA GLU A 86 -4.37 -2.34 14.64
C GLU A 86 -4.64 -2.55 16.13
N GLU A 87 -5.16 -3.73 16.50
CA GLU A 87 -5.43 -4.10 17.90
C GLU A 87 -4.14 -4.13 18.73
N ALA A 88 -3.09 -4.80 18.24
CA ALA A 88 -1.80 -4.89 18.96
C ALA A 88 -1.13 -3.52 19.13
N VAL A 89 -1.24 -2.64 18.14
CA VAL A 89 -0.74 -1.25 18.24
C VAL A 89 -1.55 -0.47 19.28
N ASN A 90 -2.87 -0.58 19.27
CA ASN A 90 -3.73 0.12 20.23
C ASN A 90 -3.46 -0.33 21.67
N GLU A 91 -3.38 -1.65 21.90
CA GLU A 91 -3.02 -2.22 23.21
C GLU A 91 -1.66 -1.71 23.70
N THR A 92 -0.67 -1.65 22.80
CA THR A 92 0.65 -1.11 23.13
C THR A 92 0.56 0.37 23.51
N VAL A 93 -0.15 1.20 22.73
CA VAL A 93 -0.35 2.63 23.00
C VAL A 93 -1.02 2.87 24.34
N GLU A 94 -2.04 2.09 24.68
CA GLU A 94 -2.74 2.16 25.96
C GLU A 94 -1.84 1.72 27.12
N SER A 95 -1.12 0.60 26.97
CA SER A 95 -0.22 0.08 28.01
C SER A 95 0.94 1.03 28.35
N GLN A 96 1.44 1.77 27.36
CA GLN A 96 2.53 2.74 27.51
C GLN A 96 2.03 4.14 27.90
N GLY A 97 0.71 4.36 27.98
CA GLY A 97 0.11 5.66 28.29
C GLY A 97 0.34 6.72 27.20
N TRP A 98 0.67 6.31 25.97
CA TRP A 98 0.89 7.21 24.84
C TRP A 98 -0.41 7.85 24.32
N GLY A 99 -1.57 7.40 24.78
CA GLY A 99 -2.88 7.98 24.47
C GLY A 99 -3.12 9.38 25.04
N CYS A 100 -2.21 9.95 25.85
CA CYS A 100 -2.42 11.21 26.54
C CYS A 100 -1.44 12.32 26.12
N SER A 101 -1.85 13.16 25.18
CA SER A 101 -1.46 14.58 25.19
C SER A 101 -2.57 15.43 24.57
N GLY A 102 -3.54 15.84 25.40
CA GLY A 102 -4.68 16.62 24.94
C GLY A 102 -5.66 17.11 26.01
N GLN A 103 -5.29 17.18 27.29
CA GLN A 103 -6.01 18.01 28.25
C GLN A 103 -5.10 19.15 28.67
N ARG A 104 -5.25 20.29 27.98
CA ARG A 104 -4.73 21.57 28.47
C ARG A 104 -5.47 21.88 29.77
N HIS A 105 -4.68 21.91 30.83
CA HIS A 105 -5.01 22.53 32.10
C HIS A 105 -5.10 24.06 31.90
N GLU A 106 -6.04 24.66 32.65
CA GLU A 106 -6.22 26.09 32.96
C GLU A 106 -6.97 26.98 31.95
#